data_AF-A0A967JX53-F1
#
_entry.id   AF-A0A967JX53-F1
#
_cell.length_a   1.000
_cell.length_b   1.000
_cell.length_c   1.000
_cell.angle_alpha   90.00
_cell.angle_beta   90.00
_cell.angle_gamma   90.00
#
_symmetry.space_group_name_H-M   'P 1'
#
loop_
_entity.id
_entity.type
_entity.pdbx_description
1 polymer ?
#
loop_
_entity_poly.entity_id
_entity_poly.type
_entity_poly.pdbx_seq_one_letter_code
_entity_poly.pdbx_strand_id
1 'polypeptide(L)' 'GVVREHGGEVTKKEYWGLRNLAYRIKKNRKGHYVLFNIDAPPYAVQELQR' A
#
# COMPACT_ATOMS: atom_id res chain seq x y z
N GLY A 1 11.45 -2.99 -8.59
CA GLY A 1 10.11 -2.71 -8.02
C GLY A 1 9.76 -3.86 -7.10
N VAL A 2 9.99 -3.66 -5.81
CA VAL A 2 10.29 -4.73 -4.83
C VAL A 2 9.27 -5.87 -4.84
N VAL A 3 7.98 -5.58 -5.04
CA VAL A 3 6.92 -6.61 -5.07
C VAL A 3 7.03 -7.55 -6.28
N ARG A 4 7.38 -7.05 -7.49
CA ARG A 4 7.53 -7.88 -8.70
C ARG A 4 8.86 -8.64 -8.75
N GLU A 5 9.92 -8.07 -8.18
CA GLU A 5 11.25 -8.71 -8.13
C GLU A 5 11.27 -9.93 -7.20
N HIS A 6 10.39 -9.98 -6.20
CA HIS A 6 10.27 -11.11 -5.27
C HIS A 6 9.10 -12.06 -5.60
N GLY A 7 8.61 -12.04 -6.84
CA GLY A 7 7.56 -12.97 -7.29
C GLY A 7 6.18 -12.71 -6.68
N GLY A 8 5.94 -11.51 -6.16
CA GLY A 8 4.63 -11.09 -5.68
C GLY A 8 3.77 -10.57 -6.84
N GLU A 9 2.57 -11.11 -6.97
CA GLU A 9 1.57 -10.63 -7.92
C GLU A 9 0.69 -9.58 -7.24
N VAL A 10 0.52 -8.43 -7.91
CA VAL A 10 -0.43 -7.40 -7.46
C VAL A 10 -1.77 -7.72 -8.10
N THR A 11 -2.57 -8.53 -7.41
CA THR A 11 -3.85 -9.04 -7.91
C THR A 11 -4.84 -7.93 -8.18
N LYS A 12 -4.93 -6.92 -7.29
CA LYS A 12 -5.79 -5.74 -7.50
C LYS A 12 -5.20 -4.48 -6.87
N LYS A 13 -5.32 -3.36 -7.60
CA LYS A 13 -5.03 -2.01 -7.11
C LYS A 13 -6.31 -1.19 -7.15
N GLU A 14 -6.83 -0.82 -5.99
CA GLU A 14 -8.00 0.04 -5.88
C GLU A 14 -7.61 1.40 -5.30
N TYR A 15 -7.87 2.44 -6.07
CA TYR A 15 -7.63 3.82 -5.65
C TYR A 15 -8.91 4.39 -5.06
N TRP A 16 -8.90 4.64 -3.75
CA TRP A 16 -10.06 5.17 -3.03
C TRP A 16 -10.07 6.70 -2.94
N GLY A 17 -9.06 7.35 -3.52
CA GLY A 17 -9.04 8.80 -3.62
C GLY A 17 -8.71 9.50 -2.31
N LEU A 18 -9.12 10.75 -2.27
CA LEU A 18 -8.85 11.68 -1.18
C LEU A 18 -9.91 11.52 -0.09
N ARG A 19 -9.52 11.02 1.09
CA ARG A 19 -10.41 10.91 2.26
C ARG A 19 -9.91 11.79 3.40
N ASN A 20 -10.84 12.21 4.25
CA ASN A 20 -10.52 12.92 5.49
C ASN A 20 -9.91 11.94 6.49
N LEU A 21 -8.75 12.30 7.03
CA LEU A 21 -8.06 11.54 8.06
C LEU A 21 -8.71 11.83 9.42
N ALA A 22 -8.82 10.81 10.28
CA ALA A 22 -9.36 10.99 11.64
C ALA A 22 -8.52 11.95 12.50
N TYR A 23 -7.23 12.09 12.20
CA TYR A 23 -6.31 13.00 12.85
C TYR A 23 -5.29 13.55 11.84
N ARG A 24 -4.62 14.65 12.19
CA ARG A 24 -3.64 15.29 11.32
C ARG A 24 -2.38 14.43 11.21
N ILE A 25 -2.05 13.98 10.00
CA ILE A 25 -0.76 13.36 9.70
C ILE A 25 0.10 14.42 8.99
N LYS A 26 1.26 14.75 9.55
CA LYS A 26 2.18 15.78 9.00
C LYS A 26 1.45 17.09 8.63
N LYS A 27 0.56 17.58 9.51
CA LYS A 27 -0.28 18.78 9.34
C LYS A 27 -1.37 18.70 8.24
N ASN A 28 -1.49 17.59 7.50
CA ASN A 28 -2.55 17.38 6.51
C ASN A 28 -3.77 16.70 7.13
N ARG A 29 -4.97 17.19 6.78
CA ARG A 29 -6.28 16.60 7.17
C ARG A 29 -6.86 15.67 6.11
N LYS A 30 -6.21 15.59 4.95
CA LYS A 30 -6.64 14.80 3.81
C LYS A 30 -5.50 13.89 3.36
N GLY A 31 -5.82 12.64 3.07
CA GLY A 31 -4.86 11.63 2.62
C GLY A 31 -5.39 10.90 1.40
N HIS A 32 -4.47 10.45 0.56
CA HIS A 32 -4.77 9.56 -0.55
C HIS A 32 -4.79 8.12 -0.04
N TYR A 33 -5.91 7.45 -0.20
CA TYR A 33 -6.05 6.03 0.15
C TYR A 33 -5.87 5.18 -1.10
N VAL A 34 -4.97 4.22 -1.01
CA VAL A 34 -4.75 3.20 -2.04
C VAL A 34 -4.76 1.85 -1.34
N LEU A 35 -5.67 0.98 -1.77
CA LEU A 35 -5.70 -0.41 -1.36
C LEU A 35 -4.92 -1.22 -2.40
N PHE A 36 -3.99 -2.02 -1.91
CA PHE A 36 -3.24 -2.98 -2.71
C PHE A 36 -3.54 -4.37 -2.19
N ASN A 37 -4.14 -5.22 -3.02
CA ASN A 37 -4.22 -6.65 -2.78
C ASN A 37 -3.00 -7.28 -3.46
N ILE A 38 -2.12 -7.85 -2.64
CA ILE A 38 -0.86 -8.44 -3.07
C ILE A 38 -0.90 -9.90 -2.64
N ASP A 39 -0.75 -10.79 -3.61
CA ASP A 39 -0.47 -12.20 -3.37
C ASP A 39 1.04 -12.37 -3.51
N ALA A 40 1.74 -12.39 -2.37
CA ALA A 40 3.19 -12.52 -2.34
C ALA A 40 3.64 -13.52 -1.27
N PRO A 41 4.73 -14.27 -1.53
CA PRO A 41 5.31 -15.16 -0.53
C PRO A 41 5.84 -14.38 0.69
N PRO A 42 5.91 -15.00 1.89
CA PRO A 42 6.21 -14.33 3.16
C PRO A 42 7.48 -13.46 3.15
N TYR A 43 8.48 -13.88 2.38
CA TYR A 43 9.76 -13.18 2.22
C TYR A 43 9.60 -11.79 1.57
N ALA A 44 8.73 -11.66 0.57
CA ALA A 44 8.48 -10.40 -0.13
C ALA A 44 7.72 -9.38 0.73
N VAL A 45 6.85 -9.87 1.62
CA VAL A 45 6.07 -9.01 2.54
C VAL A 45 6.98 -8.40 3.61
N GLN A 46 7.98 -9.15 4.08
CA GLN A 46 8.89 -8.69 5.14
C GLN A 46 9.84 -7.59 4.64
N GLU A 47 10.28 -7.66 3.39
CA GLU A 47 11.10 -6.60 2.77
C GLU A 47 10.28 -5.35 2.42
N LEU A 48 8.99 -5.49 2.12
CA LEU A 48 8.09 -4.34 1.88
C LEU A 48 7.82 -3.52 3.15
N GLN A 49 7.89 -4.13 4.33
CA GLN A 49 7.67 -3.46 5.61
C GLN A 49 8.89 -2.72 6.16
N ARG A 50 10.05 -2.87 5.50
CA ARG A 50 11.33 -2.26 5.89
C ARG A 50 11.45 -0.84 5.36
#